data_AF-A0A2E0FJ24-F1
#
_entry.id   AF-A0A2E0FJ24-F1
#
_cell.length_a   1.000
_cell.length_b   1.000
_cell.length_c   1.000
_cell.angle_alpha   90.00
_cell.angle_beta   90.00
_cell.angle_gamma   90.00
#
_symmetry.space_group_name_H-M   'P 1'
#
loop_
_entity.id
_entity.type
_entity.pdbx_description
1 polymer ?
#
loop_
_entity_poly.entity_id
_entity_poly.type
_entity_poly.pdbx_seq_one_letter_code
_entity_poly.pdbx_strand_id
1 'polypeptide(L)'
;MAKQLKNNAKKSSKVASRPIIILGILSMLGFVFSAVSDLSYYMGIETYVNEEFEEGNPAKELYEQNIVEWDKQGVDTTPLGLKKIARLFLIIGLINLPILLGVAFLFYRIKIGFEIYAVCQLAYMLIPIYMIGLDFYPLFRVLGYGDLFIMLLFVIMWGIQRKNMQKKPTVG
;
A
#
# COMPACT_ATOMS: atom_id res chain seq x y z
N MET A 1 -3.67 -35.89 32.53
CA MET A 1 -4.01 -35.33 31.21
C MET A 1 -4.43 -33.85 31.22
N ALA A 2 -5.22 -33.36 32.18
CA ALA A 2 -5.65 -31.95 32.22
C ALA A 2 -4.51 -30.90 32.35
N LYS A 3 -3.38 -31.26 32.99
CA LYS A 3 -2.21 -30.38 33.17
C LYS A 3 -1.41 -30.16 31.87
N GLN A 4 -1.40 -31.13 30.95
CA GLN A 4 -0.75 -31.01 29.64
C GLN A 4 -1.58 -30.18 28.65
N LEU A 5 -2.91 -30.29 28.71
CA LEU A 5 -3.83 -29.45 27.92
C LEU A 5 -3.75 -27.98 28.34
N LYS A 6 -3.61 -27.70 29.65
CA LYS A 6 -3.46 -26.33 30.18
C LYS A 6 -2.12 -25.68 29.76
N ASN A 7 -1.06 -26.47 29.60
CA ASN A 7 0.25 -25.96 29.17
C ASN A 7 0.34 -25.71 27.66
N ASN A 8 -0.39 -26.46 26.83
CA ASN A 8 -0.46 -26.21 25.39
C ASN A 8 -1.32 -24.97 25.05
N ALA A 9 -2.40 -24.72 25.81
CA ALA A 9 -3.20 -23.50 25.67
C ALA A 9 -2.45 -22.23 26.11
N LYS A 10 -1.49 -22.34 27.04
CA LYS A 10 -0.70 -21.20 27.55
C LYS A 10 0.45 -20.78 26.61
N LYS A 11 0.71 -21.54 25.54
CA LYS A 11 1.85 -21.30 24.63
C LYS A 11 1.54 -20.32 23.48
N SER A 12 0.29 -19.88 23.31
CA SER A 12 -0.16 -19.18 22.09
C SER A 12 -0.74 -17.77 22.30
N SER A 13 -0.31 -17.02 23.31
CA SER A 13 -0.57 -15.58 23.35
C SER A 13 0.68 -14.81 23.77
N LYS A 14 1.76 -14.96 23.01
CA LYS A 14 2.87 -14.00 23.09
C LYS A 14 2.37 -12.67 22.56
N VAL A 15 1.85 -11.83 23.47
CA VAL A 15 1.41 -10.46 23.20
C VAL A 15 2.47 -9.78 22.32
N ALA A 16 2.05 -9.18 21.20
CA ALA A 16 2.93 -8.43 20.32
C ALA A 16 3.68 -7.36 21.14
N SER A 17 4.98 -7.20 20.92
CA SER A 17 5.72 -6.15 21.62
C SER A 17 5.20 -4.79 21.17
N ARG A 18 5.27 -3.77 22.05
CA ARG A 18 4.79 -2.41 21.73
C ARG A 18 5.29 -1.88 20.37
N PRO A 19 6.57 -2.08 19.98
CA PRO A 19 7.04 -1.66 18.65
C PRO A 19 6.36 -2.38 17.48
N ILE A 20 6.03 -3.66 17.62
CA ILE A 20 5.31 -4.43 16.58
C ILE A 20 3.87 -3.93 16.44
N ILE A 21 3.23 -3.61 17.57
CA ILE A 21 1.87 -3.06 17.56
C ILE A 21 1.86 -1.70 16.86
N ILE A 22 2.80 -0.82 17.22
CA ILE A 22 2.93 0.51 16.58
C ILE A 22 3.20 0.36 15.09
N LEU A 23 4.14 -0.51 14.70
CA LEU A 23 4.46 -0.75 13.29
C LEU A 23 3.26 -1.31 12.52
N GLY A 24 2.50 -2.23 13.13
CA GLY A 24 1.26 -2.78 12.57
C GLY A 24 0.20 -1.72 12.34
N ILE A 25 -0.06 -0.88 13.33
CA ILE A 25 -1.05 0.21 13.22
C ILE A 25 -0.63 1.24 12.18
N LEU A 26 0.63 1.69 12.20
CA LEU A 26 1.15 2.63 11.21
C LEU A 26 1.07 2.06 9.79
N SER A 27 1.42 0.78 9.61
CA SER A 27 1.31 0.10 8.32
C SER A 27 -0.16 0.06 7.86
N MET A 28 -1.09 -0.37 8.73
CA MET A 28 -2.51 -0.42 8.39
C MET A 28 -3.05 0.94 7.98
N LEU A 29 -2.78 2.00 8.75
CA LEU A 29 -3.24 3.36 8.43
C LEU A 29 -2.67 3.83 7.10
N GLY A 30 -1.37 3.63 6.86
CA GLY A 30 -0.71 3.99 5.61
C GLY A 30 -1.33 3.30 4.39
N PHE A 31 -1.59 2.00 4.48
CA PHE A 31 -2.16 1.24 3.35
C PHE A 31 -3.66 1.47 3.15
N VAL A 32 -4.43 1.72 4.22
CA VAL A 32 -5.83 2.13 4.08
C VAL A 32 -5.90 3.50 3.41
N PHE A 33 -5.09 4.46 3.84
CA PHE A 33 -5.04 5.78 3.20
C PHE A 33 -4.62 5.68 1.73
N SER A 34 -3.59 4.87 1.45
CA SER A 34 -3.12 4.61 0.09
C SER A 34 -4.22 3.99 -0.78
N ALA A 35 -4.92 2.97 -0.29
CA ALA A 35 -6.02 2.32 -1.02
C ALA A 35 -7.15 3.30 -1.34
N VAL A 36 -7.57 4.09 -0.35
CA VAL A 36 -8.64 5.07 -0.52
C VAL A 36 -8.21 6.14 -1.52
N SER A 37 -6.98 6.66 -1.39
CA SER A 37 -6.43 7.64 -2.34
C SER A 37 -6.40 7.08 -3.75
N ASP A 38 -5.87 5.87 -3.95
CA ASP A 38 -5.73 5.25 -5.27
C ASP A 38 -7.10 5.01 -5.92
N LEU A 39 -8.06 4.46 -5.17
CA LEU A 39 -9.42 4.26 -5.68
C LEU A 39 -10.15 5.57 -5.95
N SER A 40 -9.87 6.62 -5.17
CA SER A 40 -10.42 7.96 -5.40
C SER A 40 -9.90 8.55 -6.71
N TYR A 41 -8.60 8.43 -6.99
CA TYR A 41 -8.02 8.85 -8.27
C TYR A 41 -8.57 8.04 -9.45
N TYR A 42 -8.73 6.72 -9.30
CA TYR A 42 -9.38 5.89 -10.33
C TYR A 42 -10.78 6.41 -10.66
N MET A 43 -11.63 6.59 -9.64
CA MET A 43 -13.00 7.06 -9.85
C MET A 43 -13.02 8.47 -10.44
N GLY A 44 -12.21 9.39 -9.92
CA GLY A 44 -12.17 10.76 -10.40
C GLY A 44 -11.72 10.90 -11.85
N ILE A 45 -10.73 10.11 -12.29
CA ILE A 45 -10.31 10.10 -13.69
C ILE A 45 -11.37 9.47 -14.59
N GLU A 46 -12.03 8.38 -14.17
CA GLU A 46 -13.14 7.79 -14.95
C GLU A 46 -14.30 8.77 -15.09
N THR A 47 -14.72 9.43 -14.01
CA THR A 47 -15.76 10.47 -14.05
C THR A 47 -15.34 11.64 -14.94
N TYR A 48 -14.06 12.02 -14.94
CA TYR A 48 -13.54 13.07 -15.83
C TYR A 48 -13.64 12.66 -17.30
N VAL A 49 -13.15 11.46 -17.64
CA VAL A 49 -13.11 10.95 -19.02
C VAL A 49 -14.49 10.71 -19.60
N ASN A 50 -15.46 10.33 -18.75
CA ASN A 50 -16.84 10.08 -19.16
C ASN A 50 -17.74 11.33 -19.06
N GLU A 51 -17.19 12.49 -18.69
CA GLU A 51 -17.92 13.77 -18.52
C GLU A 51 -19.07 13.68 -17.50
N GLU A 52 -18.91 12.87 -16.45
CA GLU A 52 -19.96 12.56 -15.46
C GLU A 52 -19.91 13.49 -14.23
N PHE A 53 -19.06 14.52 -14.23
CA PHE A 53 -19.05 15.51 -13.15
C PHE A 53 -20.28 16.42 -13.23
N GLU A 54 -21.00 16.54 -12.12
CA GLU A 54 -22.04 17.55 -11.96
C GLU A 54 -21.46 18.97 -12.15
N GLU A 55 -22.26 19.86 -12.73
CA GLU A 55 -21.87 21.25 -12.96
C GLU A 55 -21.56 21.94 -11.62
N GLY A 56 -20.39 22.58 -11.54
CA GLY A 56 -19.92 23.24 -10.31
C GLY A 56 -19.28 22.30 -9.27
N ASN A 57 -19.04 21.03 -9.58
CA ASN A 57 -18.35 20.13 -8.67
C ASN A 57 -16.86 20.53 -8.51
N PRO A 58 -16.40 20.94 -7.31
CA PRO A 58 -15.02 21.39 -7.10
C PRO A 58 -13.97 20.28 -7.31
N ALA A 59 -14.37 19.01 -7.26
CA ALA A 59 -13.48 17.92 -7.59
C ALA A 59 -13.04 17.95 -9.06
N LYS A 60 -13.90 18.43 -9.97
CA LYS A 60 -13.57 18.54 -11.40
C LYS A 60 -12.36 19.46 -11.61
N GLU A 61 -12.35 20.63 -10.97
CA GLU A 61 -11.25 21.59 -11.06
C GLU A 61 -9.93 20.99 -10.54
N LEU A 62 -9.99 20.22 -9.45
CA LEU A 62 -8.82 19.53 -8.90
C LEU A 62 -8.24 18.51 -9.90
N TYR A 63 -9.09 17.69 -10.53
CA TYR A 63 -8.62 16.72 -11.52
C TYR A 63 -8.10 17.40 -12.78
N GLU A 64 -8.74 18.48 -13.24
CA GLU A 64 -8.24 19.30 -14.36
C GLU A 64 -6.86 19.86 -14.08
N GLN A 65 -6.65 20.43 -12.88
CA GLN A 65 -5.33 20.94 -12.48
C GLN A 65 -4.26 19.84 -12.46
N ASN A 66 -4.59 18.66 -11.92
CA ASN A 66 -3.68 17.52 -11.89
C ASN A 66 -3.34 17.03 -13.31
N ILE A 67 -4.33 16.95 -14.20
CA ILE A 67 -4.15 16.52 -15.59
C ILE A 67 -3.27 17.54 -16.35
N VAL A 68 -3.50 18.83 -16.17
CA VAL A 68 -2.65 19.88 -16.76
C VAL A 68 -1.21 19.77 -16.27
N GLU A 69 -1.00 19.45 -15.00
CA GLU A 69 0.35 19.26 -14.47
C GLU A 69 1.02 17.99 -15.02
N TRP A 70 0.27 16.90 -15.18
CA TRP A 70 0.74 15.69 -15.83
C TRP A 70 1.15 15.94 -17.29
N ASP A 71 0.35 16.70 -18.03
CA ASP A 71 0.62 17.07 -19.42
C ASP A 71 1.91 17.89 -19.55
N LYS A 72 2.09 18.90 -18.68
CA LYS A 72 3.33 19.72 -18.64
C LYS A 72 4.58 18.89 -18.39
N GLN A 73 4.45 17.78 -17.68
CA GLN A 73 5.55 16.86 -17.38
C GLN A 73 5.68 15.72 -18.40
N GLY A 74 4.97 15.80 -19.52
CA GLY A 74 5.10 14.88 -20.65
C GLY A 74 4.35 13.56 -20.49
N VAL A 75 3.42 13.47 -19.54
CA VAL A 75 2.53 12.31 -19.40
C VAL A 75 1.45 12.36 -20.48
N ASP A 76 1.14 11.21 -21.09
CA ASP A 76 0.04 11.08 -22.05
C ASP A 76 -1.31 11.34 -21.35
N THR A 77 -1.89 12.52 -21.58
CA THR A 77 -3.20 12.95 -21.06
C THR A 77 -4.32 12.85 -22.09
N THR A 78 -4.10 12.17 -23.22
CA THR A 78 -5.18 11.86 -24.16
C THR A 78 -6.23 10.97 -23.48
N PRO A 79 -7.47 10.86 -24.02
CA PRO A 79 -8.48 9.97 -23.44
C PRO A 79 -7.99 8.52 -23.25
N LEU A 80 -7.11 8.03 -24.12
CA LEU A 80 -6.49 6.72 -23.98
C LEU A 80 -5.43 6.70 -22.86
N GLY A 81 -4.60 7.74 -22.76
CA GLY A 81 -3.63 7.93 -21.69
C GLY A 81 -4.28 8.01 -20.32
N LEU A 82 -5.32 8.83 -20.17
CA LEU A 82 -6.12 8.93 -18.94
C LEU A 82 -6.75 7.59 -18.54
N LYS A 83 -7.29 6.82 -19.48
CA LYS A 83 -7.78 5.45 -19.20
C LYS A 83 -6.67 4.50 -18.72
N LYS A 84 -5.44 4.64 -19.23
CA LYS A 84 -4.29 3.87 -18.71
C LYS A 84 -3.94 4.28 -17.28
N ILE A 85 -3.95 5.59 -16.98
CA ILE A 85 -3.68 6.11 -15.64
C ILE A 85 -4.78 5.69 -14.65
N ALA A 86 -6.05 5.77 -15.04
CA ALA A 86 -7.17 5.26 -14.25
C ALA A 86 -6.97 3.76 -13.94
N ARG A 87 -6.67 2.96 -14.96
CA ARG A 87 -6.39 1.52 -14.77
C ARG A 87 -5.21 1.27 -13.84
N LEU A 88 -4.14 2.08 -13.93
CA LEU A 88 -3.01 2.00 -13.01
C LEU A 88 -3.52 2.19 -11.57
N PHE A 89 -4.25 3.27 -11.30
CA PHE A 89 -4.81 3.58 -9.97
C PHE A 89 -5.73 2.48 -9.43
N LEU A 90 -6.54 1.86 -10.30
CA LEU A 90 -7.35 0.70 -9.92
C LEU A 90 -6.46 -0.50 -9.51
N ILE A 91 -5.46 -0.84 -10.31
CA ILE A 91 -4.57 -1.98 -10.06
C ILE A 91 -3.85 -1.80 -8.72
N ILE A 92 -3.21 -0.66 -8.51
CA ILE A 92 -2.47 -0.39 -7.26
C ILE A 92 -3.43 -0.27 -6.06
N GLY A 93 -4.61 0.30 -6.24
CA GLY A 93 -5.66 0.37 -5.23
C GLY A 93 -6.06 -1.03 -4.76
N LEU A 94 -6.22 -1.97 -5.69
CA LEU A 94 -6.49 -3.38 -5.39
C LEU A 94 -5.30 -4.10 -4.76
N ILE A 95 -4.05 -3.77 -5.14
CA ILE A 95 -2.83 -4.34 -4.53
C ILE A 95 -2.70 -3.97 -3.05
N ASN A 96 -3.24 -2.84 -2.60
CA ASN A 96 -3.26 -2.53 -1.17
C ASN A 96 -4.03 -3.58 -0.35
N LEU A 97 -5.00 -4.31 -0.92
CA LEU A 97 -5.76 -5.35 -0.21
C LEU A 97 -4.87 -6.52 0.24
N PRO A 98 -4.10 -7.20 -0.64
CA PRO A 98 -3.17 -8.23 -0.20
C PRO A 98 -2.01 -7.66 0.65
N ILE A 99 -1.59 -6.39 0.47
CA ILE A 99 -0.63 -5.76 1.38
C ILE A 99 -1.20 -5.70 2.80
N LEU A 100 -2.42 -5.20 2.97
CA LEU A 100 -3.13 -5.15 4.26
C LEU A 100 -3.29 -6.55 4.86
N LEU A 101 -3.60 -7.55 4.04
CA LEU A 101 -3.65 -8.94 4.48
C LEU A 101 -2.28 -9.43 4.98
N GLY A 102 -1.21 -9.10 4.28
CA GLY A 102 0.16 -9.39 4.70
C GLY A 102 0.50 -8.73 6.04
N VAL A 103 0.15 -7.46 6.23
CA VAL A 103 0.32 -6.73 7.49
C VAL A 103 -0.51 -7.36 8.62
N ALA A 104 -1.74 -7.77 8.36
CA ALA A 104 -2.58 -8.46 9.35
C ALA A 104 -1.94 -9.79 9.76
N PHE A 105 -1.45 -10.59 8.81
CA PHE A 105 -0.73 -11.83 9.09
C PHE A 105 0.55 -11.59 9.89
N LEU A 106 1.30 -10.54 9.57
CA LEU A 106 2.48 -10.12 10.33
C LEU A 106 2.12 -9.73 11.77
N PHE A 107 1.00 -9.03 11.97
CA PHE A 107 0.48 -8.70 13.30
C PHE A 107 0.16 -9.95 14.13
N TYR A 108 -0.45 -10.97 13.49
CA TYR A 108 -0.70 -12.28 14.10
C TYR A 108 0.51 -13.23 14.08
N ARG A 109 1.70 -12.76 13.66
CA ARG A 109 2.96 -13.53 13.57
C ARG A 109 2.89 -14.77 12.68
N ILE A 110 2.06 -14.74 11.66
CA ILE A 110 1.97 -15.78 10.63
C ILE A 110 3.11 -15.57 9.63
N LYS A 111 3.95 -16.60 9.43
CA LYS A 111 5.20 -16.48 8.66
C LYS A 111 5.00 -15.95 7.25
N ILE A 112 4.00 -16.48 6.53
CA ILE A 112 3.70 -16.14 5.13
C ILE A 112 3.28 -14.67 4.92
N GLY A 113 2.92 -13.98 6.01
CA GLY A 113 2.52 -12.58 5.95
C GLY A 113 3.62 -11.67 5.42
N PHE A 114 4.90 -11.97 5.71
CA PHE A 114 6.00 -11.16 5.20
C PHE A 114 6.16 -11.30 3.70
N GLU A 115 6.07 -12.51 3.16
CA GLU A 115 6.23 -12.77 1.74
C GLU A 115 5.11 -12.11 0.94
N ILE A 116 3.86 -12.23 1.40
CA ILE A 116 2.70 -11.54 0.80
C ILE A 116 2.92 -10.02 0.84
N TYR A 117 3.24 -9.49 2.03
CA TYR A 117 3.48 -8.07 2.22
C TYR A 117 4.59 -7.55 1.30
N ALA A 118 5.78 -8.17 1.32
CA ALA A 118 6.94 -7.69 0.58
C ALA A 118 6.74 -7.78 -0.94
N VAL A 119 6.18 -8.89 -1.46
CA VAL A 119 5.93 -9.04 -2.90
C VAL A 119 4.91 -8.03 -3.38
N CYS A 120 3.78 -7.87 -2.66
CA CYS A 120 2.76 -6.91 -3.05
C CYS A 120 3.24 -5.46 -2.90
N GLN A 121 4.02 -5.15 -1.87
CA GLN A 121 4.65 -3.83 -1.71
C GLN A 121 5.61 -3.51 -2.87
N LEU A 122 6.44 -4.48 -3.27
CA LEU A 122 7.33 -4.31 -4.41
C LEU A 122 6.55 -4.14 -5.71
N ALA A 123 5.49 -4.94 -5.93
CA ALA A 123 4.61 -4.79 -7.08
C ALA A 123 3.97 -3.41 -7.13
N TYR A 124 3.49 -2.91 -5.99
CA TYR A 124 2.92 -1.57 -5.86
C TYR A 124 3.88 -0.46 -6.32
N MET A 125 5.17 -0.58 -6.02
CA MET A 125 6.20 0.37 -6.44
C MET A 125 6.60 0.21 -7.92
N LEU A 126 6.63 -1.03 -8.43
CA LEU A 126 7.15 -1.32 -9.77
C LEU A 126 6.10 -1.16 -10.88
N ILE A 127 4.81 -1.37 -10.58
CA ILE A 127 3.73 -1.29 -11.58
C ILE A 127 3.58 0.10 -12.20
N PRO A 128 3.60 1.22 -11.44
CA PRO A 128 3.58 2.57 -12.03
C PRO A 128 4.73 2.79 -13.02
N ILE A 129 5.94 2.34 -12.66
CA ILE A 129 7.14 2.46 -13.50
C ILE A 129 6.97 1.64 -14.79
N TYR A 130 6.44 0.43 -14.69
CA TYR A 130 6.22 -0.44 -15.84
C TYR A 130 5.11 0.08 -16.77
N MET A 131 4.03 0.63 -16.23
CA MET A 131 2.85 1.02 -17.01
C MET A 131 2.97 2.41 -17.66
N ILE A 132 3.57 3.37 -16.95
CA ILE A 132 3.59 4.78 -17.37
C ILE A 132 5.03 5.26 -17.57
N GLY A 133 5.96 4.82 -16.74
CA GLY A 133 7.37 5.22 -16.80
C GLY A 133 7.87 5.76 -15.48
N LEU A 134 9.20 5.92 -15.38
CA LEU A 134 9.86 6.36 -14.14
C LEU A 134 9.58 7.85 -13.85
N ASP A 135 9.41 8.65 -14.90
CA ASP A 135 9.12 10.09 -14.81
C ASP A 135 7.72 10.39 -14.24
N PHE A 136 6.84 9.40 -14.17
CA PHE A 136 5.53 9.54 -13.54
C PHE A 136 5.61 9.50 -12.01
N TYR A 137 6.70 8.99 -11.42
CA TYR A 137 6.77 8.80 -9.97
C TYR A 137 6.74 10.10 -9.15
N PRO A 138 7.40 11.20 -9.57
CA PRO A 138 7.25 12.51 -8.91
C PRO A 138 5.84 13.09 -8.97
N LEU A 139 5.08 12.71 -10.00
CA LEU A 139 3.69 13.11 -10.24
C LEU A 139 2.67 12.23 -9.52
N PHE A 140 3.15 11.08 -9.07
CA PHE A 140 2.36 10.09 -8.37
C PHE A 140 2.15 10.55 -6.94
N ARG A 141 0.99 11.19 -6.70
CA ARG A 141 0.54 11.78 -5.42
C ARG A 141 1.34 13.00 -4.97
N VAL A 142 0.91 13.51 -3.82
CA VAL A 142 1.50 14.62 -3.06
C VAL A 142 2.92 14.30 -2.53
N LEU A 143 3.35 13.04 -2.55
CA LEU A 143 4.61 12.57 -1.99
C LEU A 143 5.41 11.84 -3.07
N GLY A 144 6.40 12.53 -3.68
CA GLY A 144 7.25 12.00 -4.75
C GLY A 144 8.21 10.88 -4.30
N TYR A 145 9.46 10.88 -4.78
CA TYR A 145 10.45 9.82 -4.48
C TYR A 145 10.65 9.49 -2.98
N GLY A 146 10.30 10.41 -2.07
CA GLY A 146 10.33 10.16 -0.63
C GLY A 146 9.42 9.01 -0.18
N ASP A 147 8.29 8.77 -0.87
CA ASP A 147 7.36 7.69 -0.50
C ASP A 147 7.95 6.30 -0.82
N LEU A 148 8.69 6.16 -1.93
CA LEU A 148 9.43 4.92 -2.23
C LEU A 148 10.39 4.55 -1.10
N PHE A 149 11.11 5.54 -0.59
CA PHE A 149 12.05 5.33 0.50
C PHE A 149 11.32 4.87 1.78
N ILE A 150 10.20 5.51 2.12
CA ILE A 150 9.36 5.10 3.27
C ILE A 150 8.86 3.67 3.08
N MET A 151 8.33 3.33 1.91
CA MET A 151 7.86 1.98 1.61
C MET A 151 8.97 0.93 1.78
N LEU A 152 10.17 1.20 1.28
CA LEU A 152 11.34 0.34 1.47
C LEU A 152 11.74 0.21 2.94
N LEU A 153 11.67 1.30 3.72
CA LEU A 153 11.93 1.26 5.16
C LEU A 153 10.96 0.31 5.87
N PHE A 154 9.66 0.37 5.56
CA PHE A 154 8.68 -0.55 6.16
C PHE A 154 8.97 -2.01 5.78
N VAL A 155 9.38 -2.29 4.53
CA VAL A 155 9.82 -3.64 4.11
C VAL A 155 11.01 -4.12 4.95
N ILE A 156 12.02 -3.27 5.14
CA ILE A 156 13.19 -3.61 5.96
C ILE A 156 12.80 -3.83 7.42
N MET A 157 11.99 -2.94 8.00
CA MET A 157 11.53 -3.05 9.39
C MET A 157 10.78 -4.35 9.63
N TRP A 158 9.82 -4.70 8.75
CA TRP A 158 9.12 -5.98 8.82
C TRP A 158 10.04 -7.17 8.59
N GLY A 159 11.04 -7.05 7.71
CA GLY A 159 12.06 -8.07 7.48
C GLY A 159 12.93 -8.35 8.70
N ILE A 160 13.32 -7.30 9.43
CA ILE A 160 14.03 -7.42 10.72
C ILE A 160 13.11 -8.10 11.75
N GLN A 161 11.83 -7.71 11.82
CA GLN A 161 10.87 -8.36 12.72
C GLN A 161 10.68 -9.84 12.40
N ARG A 162 10.61 -10.24 11.12
CA ARG A 162 10.54 -11.65 10.70
C ARG A 162 11.68 -12.48 11.29
N LYS A 163 12.91 -11.98 11.23
CA LYS A 163 14.09 -12.66 11.82
C LYS A 163 13.95 -12.78 13.35
N ASN A 164 13.44 -11.75 14.01
CA ASN A 164 13.22 -11.76 15.47
C ASN A 164 12.06 -12.66 15.90
N MET A 165 11.04 -12.83 15.06
CA MET A 165 9.93 -13.77 15.28
C MET A 165 10.37 -15.24 15.16
N GLN A 166 11.43 -15.52 14.42
CA GLN A 166 11.97 -16.88 14.21
C GLN A 166 12.96 -17.34 15.29
N LYS A 167 13.53 -16.43 16.10
CA LYS A 167 14.41 -16.81 17.21
C LYS A 167 13.61 -17.45 18.34
N LYS A 168 13.85 -18.75 18.61
CA LYS A 168 13.41 -19.39 19.87
C LYS A 168 14.11 -18.70 21.04
N PRO A 169 13.46 -18.57 22.22
CA PRO A 169 14.13 -18.02 23.39
C PRO A 169 15.32 -18.92 23.73
N THR A 170 16.51 -18.34 23.79
CA THR A 170 17.63 -18.92 24.54
C THR A 170 17.18 -18.99 25.99
N VAL A 171 17.02 -20.21 26.49
CA VAL A 171 16.81 -20.48 27.91
C VAL A 171 18.12 -20.11 28.59
N GLY A 172 18.10 -19.02 29.35
CA GLY A 172 19.07 -18.75 30.41
C GLY A 172 18.47 -19.19 31.73
#